data_AF-A0A8H7DDB4-F1
#
_entry.id   AF-A0A8H7DDB4-F1
#
_cell.length_a   1.000
_cell.length_b   1.000
_cell.length_c   1.000
_cell.angle_alpha   90.00
_cell.angle_beta   90.00
_cell.angle_gamma   90.00
#
_symmetry.space_group_name_H-M   'P 1'
#
loop_
_entity.id
_entity.type
_entity.pdbx_description
1 polymer ?
#
loop_
_entity_poly.entity_id
_entity_poly.type
_entity_poly.pdbx_seq_one_letter_code
_entity_poly.pdbx_strand_id
1 'polypeptide(L)'
;MPASLNSLSFQEDFVYRLMTFCPTFSALGSIIRVSRSFNRVFRSHPKSIMQAVAYNIVGPSLPQALRVVRYPYRREYGDPKYSDSEKDSDSEKDSDSDERNSNSGPKDSDSEEDPDESKSTPNTIANTCPEERDATIITAKEQRKLMENTEVMDAFENIYSLTRKDHTSKTSVLTWEESWRFRRAAYRIMLFCNLFPASRYGIEALYTLEEDGEVEEIRQQRVAVLSTYPTDELRELYAVAQFMHDTFAAIALANGEPHDEETIDAVLGTGPDGLTRAWEQRSIDDLEEELYNLFTEWGGVTLNDGFFTTPLAKIWEARGVEMPDDGEAASNYILDKVVGADDTCSQCATPGGLKLLTEANWDRLSLQLSDLLKNKLKSCLVVTAPFVGLTEDMYKSDKQGPWIAGMFSLKKFLGMLALHDTPGAWDGWERDMSYCQPCLTKFLEDHVWKWLLLEQLKAGWVPPENCEDGYDCKIAHKRAHASAKNHLCEPIKSDVDEADVPSAGPRRSKRLHK
;
A
#
# COMPACT_ATOMS: atom_id res chain seq x y z
N MET A 1 -39.82 53.93 -0.04
CA MET A 1 -39.14 52.90 -0.84
C MET A 1 -37.87 52.49 -0.09
N PRO A 2 -37.77 51.25 0.43
CA PRO A 2 -36.56 50.83 1.12
C PRO A 2 -35.43 50.69 0.11
N ALA A 3 -34.35 51.43 0.32
CA ALA A 3 -33.12 51.27 -0.44
C ALA A 3 -32.62 49.83 -0.27
N SER A 4 -32.61 49.08 -1.37
CA SER A 4 -32.10 47.72 -1.44
C SER A 4 -30.63 47.70 -1.03
N LEU A 5 -30.35 47.45 0.25
CA LEU A 5 -29.00 47.20 0.81
C LEU A 5 -28.39 45.87 0.31
N ASN A 6 -28.97 45.21 -0.69
CA ASN A 6 -28.58 43.90 -1.20
C ASN A 6 -27.60 43.91 -2.38
N SER A 7 -27.00 45.05 -2.74
CA SER A 7 -26.00 45.08 -3.81
C SER A 7 -24.68 45.73 -3.37
N LEU A 8 -24.03 45.12 -2.37
CA LEU A 8 -22.57 45.05 -2.46
C LEU A 8 -22.28 44.19 -3.69
N SER A 9 -22.12 44.86 -4.83
CA SER A 9 -21.52 44.28 -6.03
C SER A 9 -20.08 43.95 -5.66
N PHE A 10 -19.87 42.86 -4.92
CA PHE A 10 -18.56 42.23 -4.88
C PHE A 10 -18.15 42.06 -6.33
N GLN A 11 -17.00 42.63 -6.67
CA GLN A 11 -16.45 42.51 -8.01
C GLN A 11 -16.43 41.02 -8.34
N GLU A 12 -17.07 40.63 -9.45
CA GLU A 12 -17.22 39.23 -9.84
C GLU A 12 -15.86 38.53 -9.92
N ASP A 13 -14.81 39.28 -10.23
CA ASP A 13 -13.41 38.86 -10.22
C ASP A 13 -12.93 38.36 -8.85
N PHE A 14 -13.33 38.99 -7.75
CA PHE A 14 -12.96 38.54 -6.40
C PHE A 14 -13.64 37.22 -6.06
N VAL A 15 -14.93 37.10 -6.38
CA VAL A 15 -15.68 35.85 -6.19
C VAL A 15 -15.09 34.74 -7.05
N TYR A 16 -14.79 35.03 -8.31
CA TYR A 16 -14.12 34.11 -9.22
C TYR A 16 -12.79 33.63 -8.63
N ARG A 17 -11.94 34.56 -8.18
CA ARG A 17 -10.63 34.24 -7.60
C ARG A 17 -10.76 33.38 -6.34
N LEU A 18 -11.69 33.70 -5.45
CA LEU A 18 -11.98 32.90 -4.26
C LEU A 18 -12.40 31.47 -4.62
N MET A 19 -13.26 31.31 -5.63
CA MET A 19 -13.68 29.98 -6.09
C MET A 19 -12.54 29.17 -6.71
N THR A 20 -11.61 29.81 -7.43
CA THR A 20 -10.43 29.13 -7.98
C THR A 20 -9.44 28.62 -6.93
N PHE A 21 -9.51 29.11 -5.69
CA PHE A 21 -8.68 28.66 -4.56
C PHE A 21 -9.37 27.62 -3.66
N CYS A 22 -10.54 27.11 -4.05
CA CYS A 22 -11.16 26.04 -3.27
C CYS A 22 -10.25 24.80 -3.28
N PRO A 23 -9.98 24.20 -2.10
CA PRO A 23 -9.07 23.05 -2.02
C PRO A 23 -9.71 21.76 -2.53
N THR A 24 -11.04 21.67 -2.58
CA THR A 24 -11.77 20.46 -3.01
C THR A 24 -13.05 20.82 -3.77
N PHE A 25 -13.60 19.87 -4.54
CA PHE A 25 -14.91 20.03 -5.18
C PHE A 25 -16.06 20.18 -4.17
N SER A 26 -15.94 19.56 -2.99
CA SER A 26 -16.93 19.71 -1.90
C SER A 26 -16.94 21.13 -1.32
N ALA A 27 -15.76 21.71 -1.11
CA ALA A 27 -15.63 23.10 -0.68
C ALA A 27 -16.23 24.06 -1.73
N LEU A 28 -15.95 23.82 -3.01
CA LEU A 28 -16.56 24.58 -4.11
C LEU A 28 -18.09 24.46 -4.12
N GLY A 29 -18.62 23.23 -4.01
CA GLY A 29 -20.05 22.97 -3.96
C GLY A 29 -20.74 23.66 -2.78
N SER A 30 -20.07 23.71 -1.62
CA SER A 30 -20.54 24.44 -0.45
C SER A 30 -20.59 25.95 -0.71
N ILE A 31 -19.53 26.51 -1.28
CA ILE A 31 -19.43 27.94 -1.62
C ILE A 31 -20.51 28.37 -2.64
N ILE A 32 -20.78 27.56 -3.66
CA ILE A 32 -21.85 27.81 -4.65
C ILE A 32 -23.23 27.92 -3.99
N ARG A 33 -23.47 27.20 -2.89
CA ARG A 33 -24.75 27.18 -2.17
C ARG A 33 -24.92 28.35 -1.19
N VAL A 34 -23.84 29.04 -0.79
CA VAL A 34 -23.90 30.15 0.18
C VAL A 34 -24.66 31.37 -0.37
N SER A 35 -24.51 31.70 -1.65
CA SER A 35 -25.11 32.92 -2.22
C SER A 35 -25.39 32.81 -3.72
N ARG A 36 -26.47 33.48 -4.17
CA ARG A 36 -26.81 33.62 -5.60
C ARG A 36 -25.70 34.26 -6.42
N SER A 37 -24.91 35.16 -5.82
CA SER A 37 -23.78 35.82 -6.50
C SER A 37 -22.68 34.81 -6.87
N PHE A 38 -22.35 33.90 -5.95
CA PHE A 38 -21.35 32.84 -6.18
C PHE A 38 -21.84 31.85 -7.24
N ASN A 39 -23.11 31.45 -7.17
CA ASN A 39 -23.72 30.59 -8.18
C ASN A 39 -23.70 31.27 -9.57
N ARG A 40 -23.99 32.58 -9.65
CA ARG A 40 -23.91 33.34 -10.91
C ARG A 40 -22.50 33.31 -11.49
N VAL A 41 -21.49 33.64 -10.70
CA VAL A 41 -20.07 33.62 -11.15
C VAL A 41 -19.65 32.21 -11.59
N PHE A 42 -20.07 31.18 -10.85
CA PHE A 42 -19.82 29.79 -11.26
C PHE A 42 -20.46 29.45 -12.60
N ARG A 43 -21.72 29.83 -12.82
CA ARG A 43 -22.42 29.58 -14.08
C ARG A 43 -21.78 30.32 -15.26
N SER A 44 -21.18 31.48 -15.02
CA SER A 44 -20.45 32.24 -16.03
C SER A 44 -19.09 31.60 -16.38
N HIS A 45 -18.41 30.96 -15.41
CA HIS A 45 -17.06 30.42 -15.58
C HIS A 45 -16.87 28.98 -15.06
N PRO A 46 -17.75 28.01 -15.38
CA PRO A 46 -17.72 26.71 -14.74
C PRO A 46 -16.43 25.95 -15.10
N LYS A 47 -16.00 26.01 -16.37
CA LYS A 47 -14.79 25.34 -16.86
C LYS A 47 -13.55 25.78 -16.10
N SER A 48 -13.26 27.09 -16.07
CA SER A 48 -12.04 27.62 -15.45
C SER A 48 -12.00 27.42 -13.94
N ILE A 49 -13.15 27.56 -13.25
CA ILE A 49 -13.24 27.30 -11.82
C ILE A 49 -13.03 25.82 -11.52
N MET A 50 -13.70 24.92 -12.24
CA MET A 50 -13.56 23.48 -12.06
C MET A 50 -12.13 23.01 -12.33
N GLN A 51 -11.50 23.51 -13.39
CA GLN A 51 -10.11 23.21 -13.73
C GLN A 51 -9.15 23.69 -12.64
N ALA A 52 -9.35 24.91 -12.10
CA ALA A 52 -8.52 25.43 -11.03
C ALA A 52 -8.63 24.61 -9.74
N VAL A 53 -9.85 24.20 -9.37
CA VAL A 53 -10.07 23.33 -8.20
C VAL A 53 -9.46 21.96 -8.41
N ALA A 54 -9.60 21.37 -9.61
CA ALA A 54 -8.95 20.11 -9.95
C ALA A 54 -7.41 20.22 -9.88
N TYR A 55 -6.85 21.38 -10.30
CA TYR A 55 -5.42 21.65 -10.20
C TYR A 55 -4.97 21.80 -8.75
N ASN A 56 -5.78 22.39 -7.86
CA ASN A 56 -5.44 22.46 -6.44
C ASN A 56 -5.40 21.08 -5.77
N ILE A 57 -6.19 20.12 -6.27
CA ILE A 57 -6.25 18.74 -5.76
C ILE A 57 -5.07 17.92 -6.29
N VAL A 58 -4.90 17.88 -7.61
CA VAL A 58 -3.94 16.99 -8.29
C VAL A 58 -2.55 17.62 -8.44
N GLY A 59 -2.49 18.95 -8.44
CA GLY A 59 -1.28 19.71 -8.76
C GLY A 59 -0.98 19.77 -10.27
N PRO A 60 0.30 19.97 -10.64
CA PRO A 60 0.73 20.09 -12.03
C PRO A 60 0.47 18.84 -12.89
N SER A 61 0.22 17.68 -12.28
CA SER A 61 -0.07 16.41 -12.96
C SER A 61 -1.53 16.23 -13.37
N LEU A 62 -2.35 17.29 -13.28
CA LEU A 62 -3.77 17.27 -13.66
C LEU A 62 -4.02 16.75 -15.09
N PRO A 63 -3.23 17.08 -16.13
CA PRO A 63 -3.44 16.53 -17.47
C PRO A 63 -3.34 15.00 -17.51
N GLN A 64 -2.39 14.42 -16.77
CA GLN A 64 -2.20 12.96 -16.68
C GLN A 64 -3.34 12.32 -15.90
N ALA A 65 -3.76 12.91 -14.78
CA ALA A 65 -4.88 12.40 -14.00
C ALA A 65 -6.20 12.45 -14.79
N LEU A 66 -6.47 13.54 -15.52
CA LEU A 66 -7.65 13.63 -16.39
C LEU A 66 -7.58 12.60 -17.52
N ARG A 67 -6.40 12.33 -18.09
CA ARG A 67 -6.22 11.26 -19.08
C ARG A 67 -6.60 9.89 -18.51
N VAL A 68 -6.14 9.58 -17.30
CA VAL A 68 -6.55 8.36 -16.58
C VAL A 68 -8.06 8.32 -16.41
N VAL A 69 -8.70 9.40 -15.96
CA VAL A 69 -10.14 9.41 -15.67
C VAL A 69 -11.01 9.35 -16.93
N ARG A 70 -10.57 9.99 -18.01
CA ARG A 70 -11.32 10.11 -19.27
C ARG A 70 -11.13 8.95 -20.20
N TYR A 71 -10.03 8.22 -20.06
CA TYR A 71 -9.81 7.05 -20.89
C TYR A 71 -11.03 6.14 -20.74
N PRO A 72 -11.69 5.74 -21.85
CA PRO A 72 -12.82 4.84 -21.78
C PRO A 72 -12.29 3.50 -21.30
N TYR A 73 -12.34 3.29 -19.98
CA TYR A 73 -12.18 1.97 -19.41
C TYR A 73 -13.22 1.10 -20.09
N ARG A 74 -12.73 0.11 -20.81
CA ARG A 74 -13.60 -0.97 -21.22
C ARG A 74 -14.13 -1.57 -19.92
N ARG A 75 -15.39 -1.28 -19.58
CA ARG A 75 -16.11 -2.05 -18.57
C ARG A 75 -16.32 -3.43 -19.19
N GLU A 76 -15.27 -4.23 -19.18
CA GLU A 76 -15.32 -5.57 -19.73
C GLU A 76 -15.86 -6.50 -18.64
N TYR A 77 -16.89 -7.23 -19.03
CA TYR A 77 -17.54 -8.36 -18.35
C TYR A 77 -18.15 -8.04 -16.99
N GLY A 78 -19.48 -8.02 -16.97
CA GLY A 78 -20.31 -7.49 -15.90
C GLY A 78 -19.82 -7.85 -14.51
N ASP A 79 -19.77 -6.85 -13.64
CA ASP A 79 -19.77 -7.04 -12.19
C ASP A 79 -20.79 -8.16 -11.87
N PRO A 80 -20.34 -9.38 -11.51
CA PRO A 80 -21.25 -10.48 -11.28
C PRO A 80 -22.18 -10.19 -10.11
N LYS A 81 -21.89 -9.15 -9.31
CA LYS A 81 -22.74 -8.71 -8.21
C LYS A 81 -24.02 -7.97 -8.65
N TYR A 82 -24.21 -7.68 -9.93
CA TYR A 82 -25.43 -7.01 -10.42
C TYR A 82 -26.19 -7.74 -11.54
N SER A 83 -25.75 -8.91 -12.01
CA SER A 83 -26.56 -9.74 -12.93
C SER A 83 -27.64 -10.57 -12.22
N ASP A 84 -27.68 -10.52 -10.87
CA ASP A 84 -28.67 -11.20 -10.03
C ASP A 84 -29.85 -10.29 -9.64
N SER A 85 -30.12 -9.23 -10.42
CA SER A 85 -31.42 -8.56 -10.35
C SER A 85 -32.51 -9.53 -10.84
N GLU A 86 -33.04 -10.28 -9.88
CA GLU A 86 -34.48 -10.48 -9.73
C GLU A 86 -35.17 -11.01 -10.99
N LYS A 87 -34.86 -12.25 -11.36
CA LYS A 87 -35.97 -13.11 -11.81
C LYS A 87 -36.76 -13.44 -10.56
N ASP A 88 -37.75 -12.59 -10.29
CA ASP A 88 -38.93 -12.92 -9.50
C ASP A 88 -39.50 -14.26 -9.99
N SER A 89 -39.07 -15.35 -9.36
CA SER A 89 -39.68 -16.66 -9.48
C SER A 89 -40.37 -17.00 -8.16
N ASP A 90 -41.26 -16.10 -7.71
CA ASP A 90 -42.25 -16.37 -6.67
C ASP A 90 -43.64 -16.04 -7.22
N SER A 91 -44.14 -16.93 -8.08
CA SER A 91 -45.58 -17.08 -8.28
C SER A 91 -45.93 -18.52 -8.66
N GLU A 92 -45.80 -19.43 -7.69
CA GLU A 92 -46.78 -20.52 -7.57
C GLU A 92 -48.13 -19.87 -7.24
N LYS A 93 -48.92 -19.56 -8.27
CA LYS A 93 -50.37 -19.41 -8.13
C LYS A 93 -51.05 -20.29 -9.16
N ASP A 94 -51.66 -21.31 -8.58
CA ASP A 94 -52.74 -22.14 -9.08
C ASP A 94 -53.42 -21.67 -10.37
N SER A 95 -53.49 -22.65 -11.28
CA SER A 95 -54.57 -22.85 -12.23
C SER A 95 -55.94 -22.39 -11.70
N ASP A 96 -56.55 -21.40 -12.34
CA ASP A 96 -57.72 -21.63 -13.18
C ASP A 96 -58.25 -20.32 -13.76
N SER A 97 -58.89 -20.46 -14.92
CA SER A 97 -59.82 -19.52 -15.58
C SER A 97 -59.27 -18.49 -16.57
N ASP A 98 -59.72 -18.73 -17.81
CA ASP A 98 -60.32 -17.79 -18.75
C ASP A 98 -59.43 -16.97 -19.69
N GLU A 99 -59.43 -17.50 -20.93
CA GLU A 99 -59.52 -16.77 -22.19
C GLU A 99 -59.87 -15.28 -22.06
N ARG A 100 -58.98 -14.40 -22.53
CA ARG A 100 -59.30 -13.29 -23.44
C ARG A 100 -58.04 -12.58 -23.93
N ASN A 101 -57.71 -12.86 -25.19
CA ASN A 101 -57.62 -11.88 -26.27
C ASN A 101 -57.17 -10.46 -25.89
N SER A 102 -55.98 -10.01 -26.33
CA SER A 102 -55.74 -8.63 -26.83
C SER A 102 -54.30 -8.40 -27.31
N ASN A 103 -54.19 -7.99 -28.57
CA ASN A 103 -53.22 -7.05 -29.15
C ASN A 103 -51.71 -7.30 -29.02
N SER A 104 -51.18 -7.97 -30.05
CA SER A 104 -49.80 -7.82 -30.52
C SER A 104 -49.58 -6.44 -31.16
N GLY A 105 -48.97 -5.51 -30.42
CA GLY A 105 -48.36 -4.31 -30.97
C GLY A 105 -47.01 -4.62 -31.64
N PRO A 106 -46.52 -3.77 -32.57
CA PRO A 106 -45.25 -3.98 -33.24
C PRO A 106 -44.12 -3.90 -32.22
N LYS A 107 -43.33 -4.97 -32.12
CA LYS A 107 -42.05 -4.96 -31.41
C LYS A 107 -41.02 -4.30 -32.34
N ASP A 108 -40.77 -3.02 -32.12
CA ASP A 108 -39.59 -2.34 -32.64
C ASP A 108 -38.39 -2.88 -31.85
N SER A 109 -37.77 -3.94 -32.40
CA SER A 109 -36.50 -4.48 -31.93
C SER A 109 -35.37 -3.63 -32.51
N ASP A 110 -35.15 -2.46 -31.90
CA ASP A 110 -33.91 -1.72 -32.08
C ASP A 110 -32.81 -2.49 -31.32
N SER A 111 -32.26 -3.52 -31.96
CA SER A 111 -30.95 -4.03 -31.60
C SER A 111 -29.96 -2.92 -31.89
N GLU A 112 -29.63 -2.12 -30.88
CA GLU A 112 -28.41 -1.32 -30.87
C GLU A 112 -27.26 -2.30 -31.13
N GLU A 113 -26.82 -2.37 -32.38
CA GLU A 113 -25.61 -3.09 -32.76
C GLU A 113 -24.48 -2.46 -31.96
N ASP A 114 -23.99 -3.20 -30.95
CA ASP A 114 -22.80 -2.80 -30.21
C ASP A 114 -21.72 -2.45 -31.25
N PRO A 115 -21.12 -1.25 -31.17
CA PRO A 115 -20.21 -0.78 -32.19
C PRO A 115 -19.12 -1.84 -32.39
N ASP A 116 -19.10 -2.37 -33.62
CA ASP A 116 -18.19 -3.40 -34.09
C ASP A 116 -16.81 -3.13 -33.51
N GLU A 117 -16.28 -4.13 -32.83
CA GLU A 117 -15.13 -4.14 -31.93
C GLU A 117 -13.83 -3.95 -32.73
N SER A 118 -13.81 -2.90 -33.56
CA SER A 118 -12.84 -2.69 -34.62
C SER A 118 -11.49 -2.50 -33.97
N LYS A 119 -10.67 -3.55 -34.06
CA LYS A 119 -9.22 -3.63 -33.81
C LYS A 119 -8.60 -2.26 -33.58
N SER A 120 -8.62 -1.81 -32.34
CA SER A 120 -8.01 -0.54 -31.97
C SER A 120 -6.52 -0.69 -32.16
N THR A 121 -5.98 -0.16 -33.26
CA THR A 121 -4.56 -0.32 -33.56
C THR A 121 -3.71 0.27 -32.42
N PRO A 122 -2.49 -0.24 -32.18
CA PRO A 122 -1.57 0.32 -31.17
C PRO A 122 -1.46 1.85 -31.21
N ASN A 123 -1.38 2.42 -32.43
CA ASN A 123 -1.30 3.86 -32.65
C ASN A 123 -2.62 4.57 -32.36
N THR A 124 -3.77 3.90 -32.51
CA THR A 124 -5.06 4.46 -32.12
C THR A 124 -5.12 4.63 -30.60
N ILE A 125 -4.76 3.60 -29.83
CA ILE A 125 -4.78 3.62 -28.36
C ILE A 125 -3.88 4.73 -27.79
N ALA A 126 -2.69 4.89 -28.35
CA ALA A 126 -1.75 5.90 -27.90
C ALA A 126 -2.24 7.34 -28.17
N ASN A 127 -3.01 7.53 -29.25
CA ASN A 127 -3.50 8.84 -29.71
C ASN A 127 -4.94 9.17 -29.29
N THR A 128 -5.75 8.21 -28.84
CA THR A 128 -7.19 8.41 -28.54
C THR A 128 -7.45 9.27 -27.31
N CYS A 129 -6.47 9.44 -26.42
CA CYS A 129 -6.59 10.33 -25.28
C CYS A 129 -5.25 11.03 -25.05
N PRO A 130 -4.91 12.09 -25.79
CA PRO A 130 -3.70 12.86 -25.51
C PRO A 130 -3.80 13.48 -24.11
N GLU A 131 -2.65 13.89 -23.53
CA GLU A 131 -2.64 14.71 -22.31
C GLU A 131 -3.26 16.08 -22.66
N GLU A 132 -4.58 16.18 -22.52
CA GLU A 132 -5.35 17.36 -22.89
C GLU A 132 -4.88 18.56 -22.08
N ARG A 133 -4.40 19.60 -22.78
CA ARG A 133 -4.12 20.90 -22.18
C ARG A 133 -5.34 21.82 -22.17
N ASP A 134 -6.35 21.49 -22.98
CA ASP A 134 -7.53 22.31 -23.15
C ASP A 134 -8.63 21.99 -22.12
N ALA A 135 -9.28 23.04 -21.63
CA ALA A 135 -10.28 22.96 -20.58
C ALA A 135 -11.63 22.45 -21.11
N THR A 136 -11.78 21.12 -21.19
CA THR A 136 -13.07 20.44 -21.26
C THR A 136 -13.75 20.45 -19.87
N ILE A 137 -15.09 20.38 -19.85
CA ILE A 137 -15.85 20.45 -18.58
C ILE A 137 -15.60 19.17 -17.79
N ILE A 138 -15.13 19.29 -16.54
CA ILE A 138 -15.01 18.17 -15.61
C ILE A 138 -16.40 17.85 -15.04
N THR A 139 -16.98 16.74 -15.48
CA THR A 139 -18.24 16.18 -15.03
C THR A 139 -18.19 15.71 -13.58
N ALA A 140 -19.34 15.52 -12.95
CA ALA A 140 -19.42 15.02 -11.57
C ALA A 140 -18.85 13.59 -11.41
N LYS A 141 -18.91 12.76 -12.46
CA LYS A 141 -18.30 11.42 -12.47
C LYS A 141 -16.78 11.54 -12.47
N GLU A 142 -16.22 12.39 -13.32
CA GLU A 142 -14.77 12.64 -13.38
C GLU A 142 -14.27 13.25 -12.06
N GLN A 143 -15.02 14.16 -11.43
CA GLN A 143 -14.66 14.73 -10.13
C GLN A 143 -14.48 13.65 -9.06
N ARG A 144 -15.41 12.69 -8.95
CA ARG A 144 -15.30 11.59 -7.99
C ARG A 144 -14.08 10.72 -8.28
N LYS A 145 -13.89 10.32 -9.53
CA LYS A 145 -12.76 9.47 -9.91
C LYS A 145 -11.41 10.17 -9.75
N LEU A 146 -11.34 11.48 -9.98
CA LEU A 146 -10.15 12.28 -9.69
C LEU A 146 -9.83 12.28 -8.19
N MET A 147 -10.83 12.43 -7.31
CA MET A 147 -10.62 12.37 -5.86
C MET A 147 -10.09 10.99 -5.45
N GLU A 148 -10.75 9.92 -5.89
CA GLU A 148 -10.32 8.52 -5.65
C GLU A 148 -8.87 8.30 -6.09
N ASN A 149 -8.54 8.67 -7.33
CA ASN A 149 -7.18 8.48 -7.84
C ASN A 149 -6.15 9.38 -7.14
N THR A 150 -6.55 10.55 -6.61
CA THR A 150 -5.66 11.43 -5.85
C THR A 150 -5.34 10.84 -4.48
N GLU A 151 -6.34 10.26 -3.80
CA GLU A 151 -6.13 9.56 -2.52
C GLU A 151 -5.12 8.40 -2.68
N VAL A 152 -5.26 7.61 -3.75
CA VAL A 152 -4.28 6.57 -4.11
C VAL A 152 -2.90 7.16 -4.37
N MET A 153 -2.79 8.26 -5.14
CA MET A 153 -1.50 8.89 -5.41
C MET A 153 -0.84 9.46 -4.16
N ASP A 154 -1.61 10.06 -3.25
CA ASP A 154 -1.09 10.60 -2.00
C ASP A 154 -0.51 9.48 -1.13
N ALA A 155 -1.22 8.36 -1.00
CA ALA A 155 -0.74 7.18 -0.29
C ALA A 155 0.49 6.58 -0.97
N PHE A 156 0.46 6.44 -2.29
CA PHE A 156 1.57 5.90 -3.08
C PHE A 156 2.84 6.76 -2.97
N GLU A 157 2.71 8.09 -3.03
CA GLU A 157 3.83 9.02 -2.85
C GLU A 157 4.37 8.98 -1.41
N ASN A 158 3.50 8.83 -0.40
CA ASN A 158 3.94 8.66 0.99
C ASN A 158 4.81 7.42 1.14
N ILE A 159 4.43 6.29 0.54
CA ILE A 159 5.22 5.05 0.55
C ILE A 159 6.56 5.25 -0.18
N TYR A 160 6.54 5.88 -1.35
CA TYR A 160 7.77 6.18 -2.11
C TYR A 160 8.72 7.05 -1.31
N SER A 161 8.22 8.17 -0.76
CA SER A 161 9.01 9.08 0.05
C SER A 161 9.58 8.37 1.27
N LEU A 162 8.78 7.57 1.98
CA LEU A 162 9.23 6.85 3.17
C LEU A 162 10.36 5.85 2.87
N THR A 163 10.33 5.22 1.70
CA THR A 163 11.25 4.13 1.34
C THR A 163 12.47 4.59 0.55
N ARG A 164 12.37 5.69 -0.20
CA ARG A 164 13.41 6.16 -1.13
C ARG A 164 13.93 7.56 -0.83
N LYS A 165 13.17 8.42 -0.14
CA LYS A 165 13.56 9.82 0.13
C LYS A 165 14.01 10.03 1.58
N ASP A 166 13.14 9.72 2.53
CA ASP A 166 13.30 10.01 3.95
C ASP A 166 12.51 8.99 4.78
N HIS A 167 13.25 8.15 5.50
CA HIS A 167 12.68 7.08 6.31
C HIS A 167 12.11 7.56 7.66
N THR A 168 12.19 8.85 7.97
CA THR A 168 11.76 9.46 9.24
C THR A 168 10.37 10.10 9.17
N SER A 169 9.77 10.21 7.98
CA SER A 169 8.45 10.86 7.78
C SER A 169 7.42 9.90 7.17
N LYS A 170 6.24 9.80 7.79
CA LYS A 170 5.10 9.02 7.25
C LYS A 170 4.43 9.67 6.05
N THR A 171 4.60 10.98 5.89
CA THR A 171 4.07 11.76 4.77
C THR A 171 5.18 12.13 3.82
N SER A 172 4.85 12.33 2.55
CA SER A 172 5.79 12.75 1.52
C SER A 172 6.55 14.01 1.94
N VAL A 173 7.87 13.95 1.78
CA VAL A 173 8.79 15.09 1.89
C VAL A 173 9.53 15.32 0.57
N LEU A 174 8.96 14.82 -0.53
CA LEU A 174 9.42 15.16 -1.87
C LEU A 174 9.33 16.69 -2.07
N THR A 175 10.32 17.26 -2.74
CA THR A 175 10.20 18.65 -3.19
C THR A 175 9.05 18.76 -4.20
N TRP A 176 8.59 19.98 -4.47
CA TRP A 176 7.56 20.20 -5.49
C TRP A 176 7.95 19.61 -6.86
N GLU A 177 9.23 19.69 -7.25
CA GLU A 177 9.74 19.17 -8.53
C GLU A 177 9.83 17.64 -8.54
N GLU A 178 10.28 17.03 -7.44
CA GLU A 178 10.31 15.58 -7.25
C GLU A 178 8.89 14.99 -7.25
N SER A 179 7.97 15.60 -6.51
CA SER A 179 6.55 15.19 -6.43
C SER A 179 5.87 15.29 -7.80
N TRP A 180 6.14 16.36 -8.57
CA TRP A 180 5.62 16.49 -9.93
C TRP A 180 6.12 15.37 -10.86
N ARG A 181 7.44 15.11 -10.91
CA ARG A 181 8.02 14.01 -11.69
C ARG A 181 7.41 12.66 -11.30
N PHE A 182 7.36 12.39 -9.99
CA PHE A 182 6.79 11.17 -9.44
C PHE A 182 5.32 10.99 -9.84
N ARG A 183 4.44 11.96 -9.54
CA ARG A 183 3.01 11.86 -9.85
C ARG A 183 2.74 11.78 -11.33
N ARG A 184 3.50 12.51 -12.17
CA ARG A 184 3.38 12.43 -13.63
C ARG A 184 3.66 11.00 -14.11
N ALA A 185 4.76 10.40 -13.65
CA ALA A 185 5.10 9.01 -13.97
C ALA A 185 4.06 8.03 -13.43
N ALA A 186 3.64 8.18 -12.17
CA ALA A 186 2.67 7.31 -11.50
C ALA A 186 1.29 7.31 -12.17
N TYR A 187 0.76 8.47 -12.58
CA TYR A 187 -0.51 8.52 -13.34
C TYR A 187 -0.39 7.86 -14.72
N ARG A 188 0.77 7.94 -15.37
CA ARG A 188 0.99 7.27 -16.66
C ARG A 188 1.11 5.76 -16.50
N ILE A 189 1.74 5.30 -15.42
CA ILE A 189 1.74 3.88 -15.03
C ILE A 189 0.32 3.43 -14.75
N MET A 190 -0.46 4.18 -13.96
CA MET A 190 -1.86 3.88 -13.69
C MET A 190 -2.66 3.77 -15.00
N LEU A 191 -2.51 4.71 -15.93
CA LEU A 191 -3.13 4.60 -17.26
C LEU A 191 -2.67 3.34 -17.99
N PHE A 192 -1.37 3.03 -18.00
CA PHE A 192 -0.82 1.86 -18.66
C PHE A 192 -1.40 0.56 -18.11
N CYS A 193 -1.46 0.40 -16.78
CA CYS A 193 -2.10 -0.73 -16.11
C CYS A 193 -3.58 -0.83 -16.46
N ASN A 194 -4.27 0.30 -16.63
CA ASN A 194 -5.68 0.33 -17.03
C ASN A 194 -5.90 -0.04 -18.51
N LEU A 195 -4.91 0.22 -19.37
CA LEU A 195 -4.92 -0.18 -20.79
C LEU A 195 -4.64 -1.67 -20.96
N PHE A 196 -3.76 -2.21 -20.11
CA PHE A 196 -3.31 -3.59 -20.15
C PHE A 196 -3.51 -4.25 -18.78
N PRO A 197 -4.77 -4.37 -18.29
CA PRO A 197 -5.01 -4.97 -16.98
C PRO A 197 -4.56 -6.42 -17.00
N ALA A 198 -3.84 -6.85 -15.96
CA ALA A 198 -3.45 -8.24 -15.85
C ALA A 198 -4.68 -9.17 -15.87
N SER A 199 -5.78 -8.76 -15.21
CA SER A 199 -7.05 -9.51 -15.13
C SER A 199 -7.83 -9.59 -16.44
N ARG A 200 -7.50 -8.77 -17.45
CA ARG A 200 -8.25 -8.71 -18.72
C ARG A 200 -8.16 -10.01 -19.51
N TYR A 201 -7.02 -10.68 -19.41
CA TYR A 201 -6.71 -11.88 -20.18
C TYR A 201 -7.10 -13.12 -19.37
N GLY A 202 -8.38 -13.19 -19.00
CA GLY A 202 -8.91 -14.32 -18.26
C GLY A 202 -8.65 -15.66 -18.96
N ILE A 203 -8.74 -16.73 -18.18
CA ILE A 203 -8.50 -18.12 -18.58
C ILE A 203 -9.09 -18.44 -19.97
N GLU A 204 -10.31 -18.00 -20.26
CA GLU A 204 -11.02 -18.31 -21.52
C GLU A 204 -10.36 -17.68 -22.75
N ALA A 205 -9.81 -16.46 -22.61
CA ALA A 205 -9.05 -15.82 -23.68
C ALA A 205 -7.71 -16.54 -23.91
N LEU A 206 -7.07 -17.03 -22.85
CA LEU A 206 -5.79 -17.75 -22.94
C LEU A 206 -5.90 -19.07 -23.70
N TYR A 207 -7.03 -19.77 -23.61
CA TYR A 207 -7.29 -20.97 -24.42
C TYR A 207 -7.42 -20.67 -25.93
N THR A 208 -7.82 -19.46 -26.31
CA THR A 208 -7.90 -19.04 -27.72
C THR A 208 -6.63 -18.36 -28.22
N LEU A 209 -5.80 -17.87 -27.31
CA LEU A 209 -4.51 -17.22 -27.56
C LEU A 209 -3.39 -18.21 -27.95
N GLU A 210 -3.70 -19.47 -28.27
CA GLU A 210 -2.75 -20.48 -28.76
C GLU A 210 -2.00 -20.06 -30.05
N GLU A 211 -2.42 -18.98 -30.70
CA GLU A 211 -1.63 -18.31 -31.73
C GLU A 211 -0.70 -17.26 -31.10
N ASP A 212 0.62 -17.55 -31.07
CA ASP A 212 1.72 -16.65 -30.64
C ASP A 212 1.60 -15.18 -31.12
N GLY A 213 0.81 -14.93 -32.17
CA GLY A 213 0.56 -13.61 -32.75
C GLY A 213 -0.15 -12.62 -31.82
N GLU A 214 -1.13 -13.04 -31.02
CA GLU A 214 -1.92 -12.10 -30.19
C GLU A 214 -1.14 -11.60 -28.97
N VAL A 215 -0.36 -12.47 -28.31
CA VAL A 215 0.54 -12.07 -27.20
C VAL A 215 1.58 -11.08 -27.69
N GLU A 216 2.20 -11.33 -28.84
CA GLU A 216 3.16 -10.41 -29.43
C GLU A 216 2.49 -9.11 -29.88
N GLU A 217 1.24 -9.14 -30.36
CA GLU A 217 0.46 -7.94 -30.66
C GLU A 217 0.27 -7.08 -29.40
N ILE A 218 -0.12 -7.66 -28.26
CA ILE A 218 -0.26 -6.93 -26.99
C ILE A 218 1.08 -6.33 -26.55
N ARG A 219 2.17 -7.09 -26.65
CA ARG A 219 3.53 -6.59 -26.35
C ARG A 219 3.92 -5.42 -27.25
N GLN A 220 3.58 -5.48 -28.54
CA GLN A 220 3.77 -4.38 -29.47
C GLN A 220 2.88 -3.16 -29.13
N GLN A 221 1.66 -3.39 -28.67
CA GLN A 221 0.78 -2.32 -28.18
C GLN A 221 1.37 -1.62 -26.95
N ARG A 222 1.94 -2.37 -25.99
CA ARG A 222 2.64 -1.81 -24.82
C ARG A 222 3.81 -0.92 -25.25
N VAL A 223 4.64 -1.41 -26.18
CA VAL A 223 5.76 -0.64 -26.77
C VAL A 223 5.24 0.64 -27.43
N ALA A 224 4.20 0.53 -28.26
CA ALA A 224 3.64 1.68 -28.97
C ALA A 224 3.13 2.76 -28.00
N VAL A 225 2.38 2.38 -26.96
CA VAL A 225 1.88 3.32 -25.95
C VAL A 225 3.02 4.04 -25.24
N LEU A 226 4.02 3.30 -24.73
CA LEU A 226 5.15 3.90 -24.02
C LEU A 226 6.06 4.71 -24.94
N SER A 227 6.19 4.33 -26.21
CA SER A 227 7.04 5.04 -27.19
C SER A 227 6.62 6.49 -27.45
N THR A 228 5.40 6.88 -27.04
CA THR A 228 4.92 8.26 -27.14
C THR A 228 5.58 9.23 -26.16
N TYR A 229 6.21 8.73 -25.09
CA TYR A 229 6.82 9.58 -24.07
C TYR A 229 8.29 9.92 -24.40
N PRO A 230 8.76 11.15 -24.10
CA PRO A 230 10.17 11.52 -24.18
C PRO A 230 11.08 10.59 -23.36
N THR A 231 12.35 10.46 -23.75
CA THR A 231 13.30 9.54 -23.09
C THR A 231 13.51 9.85 -21.61
N ASP A 232 13.60 11.13 -21.22
CA ASP A 232 13.77 11.50 -19.81
C ASP A 232 12.53 11.13 -18.98
N GLU A 233 11.34 11.29 -19.55
CA GLU A 233 10.10 10.87 -18.88
C GLU A 233 9.98 9.34 -18.80
N LEU A 234 10.54 8.59 -19.76
CA LEU A 234 10.61 7.13 -19.66
C LEU A 234 11.53 6.66 -18.53
N ARG A 235 12.60 7.40 -18.24
CA ARG A 235 13.45 7.11 -17.07
C ARG A 235 12.70 7.36 -15.75
N GLU A 236 11.88 8.40 -15.69
CA GLU A 236 10.99 8.63 -14.54
C GLU A 236 9.96 7.50 -14.38
N LEU A 237 9.34 7.05 -15.47
CA LEU A 237 8.44 5.88 -15.46
C LEU A 237 9.15 4.62 -14.99
N TYR A 238 10.35 4.34 -15.52
CA TYR A 238 11.17 3.21 -15.09
C TYR A 238 11.48 3.26 -13.60
N ALA A 239 11.87 4.42 -13.07
CA ALA A 239 12.15 4.60 -11.65
C ALA A 239 10.96 4.28 -10.75
N VAL A 240 9.75 4.69 -11.15
CA VAL A 240 8.52 4.38 -10.39
C VAL A 240 8.13 2.91 -10.53
N ALA A 241 8.25 2.33 -11.73
CA ALA A 241 7.98 0.90 -11.96
C ALA A 241 8.95 0.00 -11.17
N GLN A 242 10.24 0.31 -11.17
CA GLN A 242 11.25 -0.41 -10.38
C GLN A 242 10.97 -0.29 -8.88
N PHE A 243 10.55 0.90 -8.42
CA PHE A 243 10.12 1.06 -7.03
C PHE A 243 8.93 0.15 -6.70
N MET A 244 7.93 0.06 -7.59
CA MET A 244 6.79 -0.83 -7.37
C MET A 244 7.23 -2.29 -7.28
N HIS A 245 8.07 -2.72 -8.22
CA HIS A 245 8.61 -4.07 -8.27
C HIS A 245 9.36 -4.43 -6.97
N ASP A 246 10.32 -3.60 -6.57
CA ASP A 246 11.10 -3.81 -5.34
C ASP A 246 10.21 -3.84 -4.08
N THR A 247 9.12 -3.06 -4.08
CA THR A 247 8.21 -2.99 -2.94
C THR A 247 7.33 -4.22 -2.85
N PHE A 248 6.76 -4.68 -3.97
CA PHE A 248 6.03 -5.95 -4.02
C PHE A 248 6.93 -7.11 -3.61
N ALA A 249 8.13 -7.22 -4.19
CA ALA A 249 9.09 -8.26 -3.82
C ALA A 249 9.45 -8.24 -2.33
N ALA A 250 9.60 -7.05 -1.73
CA ALA A 250 9.85 -6.91 -0.31
C ALA A 250 8.66 -7.33 0.57
N ILE A 251 7.41 -7.06 0.14
CA ILE A 251 6.19 -7.52 0.83
C ILE A 251 6.08 -9.04 0.76
N ALA A 252 6.22 -9.60 -0.44
CA ALA A 252 6.22 -11.04 -0.69
C ALA A 252 7.24 -11.78 0.20
N LEU A 253 8.50 -11.33 0.18
CA LEU A 253 9.56 -11.91 1.00
C LEU A 253 9.25 -11.84 2.51
N ALA A 254 8.58 -10.77 2.96
CA ALA A 254 8.20 -10.59 4.36
C ALA A 254 7.12 -11.58 4.83
N ASN A 255 6.35 -12.17 3.91
CA ASN A 255 5.34 -13.20 4.18
C ASN A 255 5.89 -14.63 4.15
N GLY A 256 7.18 -14.79 3.86
CA GLY A 256 7.90 -16.05 4.03
C GLY A 256 8.00 -16.91 2.78
N GLU A 257 7.43 -16.48 1.65
CA GLU A 257 7.59 -17.14 0.36
C GLU A 257 8.26 -16.17 -0.63
N PRO A 258 9.46 -16.48 -1.14
CA PRO A 258 9.99 -15.74 -2.27
C PRO A 258 9.14 -16.07 -3.50
N HIS A 259 8.36 -15.10 -3.96
CA HIS A 259 7.64 -15.23 -5.23
C HIS A 259 8.63 -15.10 -6.38
N ASP A 260 8.36 -15.80 -7.48
CA ASP A 260 9.14 -15.66 -8.71
C ASP A 260 8.94 -14.25 -9.34
N GLU A 261 9.89 -13.88 -10.20
CA GLU A 261 9.89 -12.58 -10.90
C GLU A 261 8.62 -12.38 -11.73
N GLU A 262 8.07 -13.47 -12.27
CA GLU A 262 6.86 -13.49 -13.10
C GLU A 262 5.61 -13.09 -12.29
N THR A 263 5.53 -13.56 -11.05
CA THR A 263 4.46 -13.19 -10.10
C THR A 263 4.53 -11.72 -9.75
N ILE A 264 5.74 -11.20 -9.51
CA ILE A 264 5.94 -9.77 -9.24
C ILE A 264 5.54 -8.93 -10.46
N ASP A 265 5.92 -9.34 -11.66
CA ASP A 265 5.55 -8.66 -12.90
C ASP A 265 4.04 -8.70 -13.19
N ALA A 266 3.35 -9.77 -12.83
CA ALA A 266 1.90 -9.85 -12.94
C ALA A 266 1.20 -8.88 -11.98
N VAL A 267 1.65 -8.79 -10.70
CA VAL A 267 1.07 -7.83 -9.74
C VAL A 267 1.39 -6.38 -10.09
N LEU A 268 2.46 -6.08 -10.84
CA LEU A 268 2.70 -4.73 -11.39
C LEU A 268 1.55 -4.24 -12.28
N GLY A 269 0.81 -5.15 -12.92
CA GLY A 269 -0.39 -4.85 -13.71
C GLY A 269 -1.54 -4.25 -12.89
N THR A 270 -1.50 -4.35 -11.55
CA THR A 270 -2.49 -3.72 -10.65
C THR A 270 -2.24 -2.22 -10.42
N GLY A 271 -1.05 -1.74 -10.81
CA GLY A 271 -0.70 -0.32 -10.75
C GLY A 271 -0.50 0.21 -9.32
N PRO A 272 -0.46 1.55 -9.16
CA PRO A 272 -0.26 2.19 -7.86
C PRO A 272 -1.33 1.86 -6.81
N ASP A 273 -2.55 1.55 -7.24
CA ASP A 273 -3.66 1.17 -6.35
C ASP A 273 -3.38 -0.19 -5.69
N GLY A 274 -3.05 -1.21 -6.49
CA GLY A 274 -2.71 -2.53 -5.95
C GLY A 274 -1.51 -2.50 -5.02
N LEU A 275 -0.46 -1.71 -5.33
CA LEU A 275 0.67 -1.57 -4.40
C LEU A 275 0.27 -0.91 -3.09
N THR A 276 -0.58 0.12 -3.13
CA THR A 276 -1.07 0.79 -1.92
C THR A 276 -1.86 -0.19 -1.04
N ARG A 277 -2.75 -0.99 -1.65
CA ARG A 277 -3.50 -2.05 -0.95
C ARG A 277 -2.55 -3.08 -0.33
N ALA A 278 -1.61 -3.61 -1.11
CA ALA A 278 -0.65 -4.59 -0.63
C ALA A 278 0.24 -4.06 0.50
N TRP A 279 0.63 -2.79 0.43
CA TRP A 279 1.40 -2.14 1.48
C TRP A 279 0.61 -2.00 2.78
N GLU A 280 -0.68 -1.63 2.69
CA GLU A 280 -1.57 -1.50 3.85
C GLU A 280 -1.88 -2.86 4.50
N GLN A 281 -2.11 -3.88 3.69
CA GLN A 281 -2.42 -5.25 4.13
C GLN A 281 -1.19 -6.05 4.51
N ARG A 282 0.02 -5.56 4.19
CA ARG A 282 1.28 -6.29 4.32
C ARG A 282 1.26 -7.64 3.60
N SER A 283 0.48 -7.74 2.54
CA SER A 283 0.37 -8.96 1.76
C SER A 283 0.08 -8.67 0.30
N ILE A 284 0.51 -9.57 -0.57
CA ILE A 284 0.09 -9.61 -1.96
C ILE A 284 -1.00 -10.65 -2.20
N ASP A 285 -1.40 -11.43 -1.18
CA ASP A 285 -2.34 -12.56 -1.34
C ASP A 285 -3.67 -12.13 -1.97
N ASP A 286 -4.25 -11.00 -1.54
CA ASP A 286 -5.49 -10.47 -2.14
C ASP A 286 -5.33 -10.17 -3.64
N LEU A 287 -4.14 -9.71 -4.05
CA LEU A 287 -3.83 -9.46 -5.46
C LEU A 287 -3.59 -10.77 -6.19
N GLU A 288 -2.94 -11.74 -5.55
CA GLU A 288 -2.76 -13.08 -6.13
C GLU A 288 -4.07 -13.80 -6.32
N GLU A 289 -5.04 -13.65 -5.42
CA GLU A 289 -6.39 -14.19 -5.59
C GLU A 289 -7.10 -13.54 -6.78
N GLU A 290 -6.98 -12.22 -6.95
CA GLU A 290 -7.47 -11.49 -8.13
C GLU A 290 -6.80 -11.98 -9.43
N LEU A 291 -5.56 -12.44 -9.33
CA LEU A 291 -4.73 -12.91 -10.44
C LEU A 291 -4.61 -14.44 -10.51
N TYR A 292 -5.28 -15.19 -9.64
CA TYR A 292 -5.08 -16.63 -9.46
C TYR A 292 -5.37 -17.39 -10.77
N ASN A 293 -6.38 -16.91 -11.48
CA ASN A 293 -6.76 -17.36 -12.80
C ASN A 293 -5.63 -17.26 -13.85
N LEU A 294 -4.67 -16.35 -13.68
CA LEU A 294 -3.50 -16.21 -14.55
C LEU A 294 -2.38 -17.19 -14.19
N PHE A 295 -2.26 -17.55 -12.90
CA PHE A 295 -1.12 -18.33 -12.39
C PHE A 295 -1.30 -19.84 -12.51
N THR A 296 -2.51 -20.38 -12.27
CA THR A 296 -2.64 -21.81 -11.95
C THR A 296 -2.83 -22.77 -13.11
N GLU A 297 -3.19 -22.31 -14.31
CA GLU A 297 -3.62 -23.26 -15.35
C GLU A 297 -2.66 -23.43 -16.55
N TRP A 298 -1.86 -22.44 -16.97
CA TRP A 298 -1.30 -22.50 -18.34
C TRP A 298 0.10 -21.96 -18.62
N GLY A 299 0.99 -21.81 -17.63
CA GLY A 299 2.29 -21.20 -17.95
C GLY A 299 2.12 -19.82 -18.62
N GLY A 300 1.09 -19.06 -18.19
CA GLY A 300 0.75 -17.69 -18.60
C GLY A 300 1.86 -16.65 -18.35
N VAL A 301 2.97 -17.15 -17.82
CA VAL A 301 4.32 -16.62 -17.71
C VAL A 301 4.74 -15.67 -18.84
N THR A 302 4.34 -15.88 -20.10
CA THR A 302 4.87 -15.06 -21.19
C THR A 302 4.25 -13.66 -21.29
N LEU A 303 2.97 -13.45 -20.98
CA LEU A 303 2.36 -12.14 -21.27
C LEU A 303 2.84 -11.04 -20.32
N ASN A 304 3.07 -11.39 -19.05
CA ASN A 304 3.47 -10.43 -18.03
C ASN A 304 4.97 -10.35 -17.82
N ASP A 305 5.76 -11.31 -18.29
CA ASP A 305 7.22 -11.27 -18.27
C ASP A 305 7.77 -9.93 -18.79
N GLY A 306 8.46 -9.22 -17.89
CA GLY A 306 8.94 -7.87 -18.05
C GLY A 306 7.85 -6.87 -18.39
N PHE A 307 6.75 -6.86 -17.64
CA PHE A 307 5.54 -6.07 -17.90
C PHE A 307 5.84 -4.61 -18.28
N PHE A 308 6.79 -3.99 -17.55
CA PHE A 308 7.36 -2.68 -17.88
C PHE A 308 8.76 -2.73 -18.48
N THR A 309 9.64 -3.62 -18.01
CA THR A 309 11.06 -3.65 -18.37
C THR A 309 11.26 -4.02 -19.84
N THR A 310 10.56 -5.04 -20.34
CA THR A 310 10.63 -5.48 -21.75
C THR A 310 10.23 -4.39 -22.75
N PRO A 311 9.05 -3.73 -22.65
CA PRO A 311 8.70 -2.69 -23.60
C PRO A 311 9.61 -1.45 -23.49
N LEU A 312 10.10 -1.10 -22.29
CA LEU A 312 11.06 0.00 -22.11
C LEU A 312 12.41 -0.31 -22.77
N ALA A 313 12.93 -1.52 -22.59
CA ALA A 313 14.17 -1.98 -23.21
C ALA A 313 14.10 -1.89 -24.74
N LYS A 314 13.01 -2.38 -25.35
CA LYS A 314 12.77 -2.27 -26.81
C LYS A 314 12.76 -0.80 -27.28
N ILE A 315 12.19 0.12 -26.50
CA ILE A 315 12.14 1.55 -26.84
C ILE A 315 13.53 2.20 -26.75
N TRP A 316 14.29 1.89 -25.71
CA TRP A 316 15.64 2.43 -25.54
C TRP A 316 16.59 1.94 -26.62
N GLU A 317 16.54 0.64 -26.96
CA GLU A 317 17.28 0.07 -28.09
C GLU A 317 16.94 0.81 -29.39
N ALA A 318 15.64 0.98 -29.70
CA ALA A 318 15.20 1.69 -30.90
C ALA A 318 15.63 3.17 -30.93
N ARG A 319 15.85 3.80 -29.76
CA ARG A 319 16.32 5.18 -29.64
C ARG A 319 17.84 5.30 -29.57
N GLY A 320 18.58 4.19 -29.53
CA GLY A 320 20.03 4.20 -29.32
C GLY A 320 20.42 4.77 -27.96
N VAL A 321 19.62 4.54 -26.92
CA VAL A 321 19.86 4.97 -25.55
C VAL A 321 20.16 3.73 -24.71
N GLU A 322 21.17 3.81 -23.86
CA GLU A 322 21.47 2.72 -22.92
C GLU A 322 20.40 2.65 -21.84
N MET A 323 19.98 1.42 -21.51
CA MET A 323 19.14 1.16 -20.35
C MET A 323 19.89 1.59 -19.09
N PRO A 324 19.22 2.16 -18.08
CA PRO A 324 19.86 2.43 -16.79
C PRO A 324 20.58 1.18 -16.27
N ASP A 325 21.81 1.35 -15.81
CA ASP A 325 22.57 0.26 -15.20
C ASP A 325 21.88 -0.22 -13.91
N ASP A 326 21.86 -1.53 -13.65
CA ASP A 326 21.31 -2.09 -12.40
C ASP A 326 21.97 -1.53 -11.13
N GLY A 327 23.17 -0.93 -11.26
CA GLY A 327 23.89 -0.28 -10.18
C GLY A 327 23.56 1.20 -9.98
N GLU A 328 22.95 1.87 -10.96
CA GLU A 328 22.46 3.23 -10.79
C GLU A 328 21.12 3.17 -10.06
N ALA A 329 21.02 3.83 -8.90
CA ALA A 329 19.76 3.88 -8.18
C ALA A 329 18.70 4.57 -9.05
N ALA A 330 17.75 3.80 -9.59
CA ALA A 330 16.69 4.33 -10.47
C ALA A 330 15.94 5.52 -9.85
N SER A 331 15.90 5.60 -8.52
CA SER A 331 15.38 6.76 -7.78
C SER A 331 16.01 8.10 -8.16
N ASN A 332 17.24 8.13 -8.70
CA ASN A 332 17.93 9.36 -9.14
C ASN A 332 17.20 10.07 -10.29
N TYR A 333 16.34 9.37 -11.04
CA TYR A 333 15.52 10.00 -12.08
C TYR A 333 14.34 10.79 -11.50
N ILE A 334 13.98 10.55 -10.23
CA ILE A 334 12.91 11.26 -9.52
C ILE A 334 13.48 12.19 -8.45
N LEU A 335 14.47 11.73 -7.67
CA LEU A 335 15.00 12.38 -6.49
C LEU A 335 16.25 13.19 -6.79
N ASP A 336 16.29 14.42 -6.31
CA ASP A 336 17.47 15.28 -6.39
C ASP A 336 18.41 15.05 -5.21
N LYS A 337 17.84 14.66 -4.06
CA LYS A 337 18.60 14.39 -2.82
C LYS A 337 17.88 13.36 -1.96
N VAL A 338 18.60 12.42 -1.39
CA VAL A 338 18.09 11.49 -0.37
C VAL A 338 18.45 12.00 1.02
N VAL A 339 17.49 12.02 1.94
CA VAL A 339 17.67 12.41 3.35
C VAL A 339 17.91 11.15 4.18
N GLY A 340 19.00 11.14 4.94
CA GLY A 340 19.36 10.00 5.78
C GLY A 340 19.92 8.80 5.02
N ALA A 341 20.51 9.00 3.83
CA ALA A 341 21.17 7.93 3.07
C ALA A 341 22.37 7.32 3.83
N ASP A 342 23.08 8.15 4.60
CA ASP A 342 24.26 7.78 5.37
C ASP A 342 23.96 7.57 6.87
N ASP A 343 22.67 7.53 7.25
CA ASP A 343 22.30 7.39 8.65
C ASP A 343 22.78 6.05 9.21
N THR A 344 23.15 6.08 10.49
CA THR A 344 23.66 4.92 11.23
C THR A 344 22.69 4.51 12.32
N CYS A 345 22.62 3.21 12.61
CA CYS A 345 21.86 2.71 13.75
C CYS A 345 22.31 3.38 15.05
N SER A 346 21.36 3.90 15.82
CA SER A 346 21.61 4.63 17.07
C SER A 346 22.21 3.75 18.18
N GLN A 347 22.15 2.42 18.02
CA GLN A 347 22.62 1.45 19.01
C GLN A 347 23.97 0.84 18.68
N CYS A 348 24.17 0.42 17.42
CA CYS A 348 25.42 -0.23 17.01
C CYS A 348 26.30 0.62 16.10
N ALA A 349 25.86 1.83 15.72
CA ALA A 349 26.51 2.73 14.77
C ALA A 349 26.74 2.15 13.36
N THR A 350 26.19 0.98 13.04
CA THR A 350 26.26 0.40 11.69
C THR A 350 25.50 1.28 10.70
N PRO A 351 26.12 1.67 9.56
CA PRO A 351 25.42 2.37 8.48
C PRO A 351 24.23 1.55 7.98
N GLY A 352 23.06 2.18 7.90
CA GLY A 352 21.84 1.53 7.41
C GLY A 352 21.01 2.40 6.47
N GLY A 353 21.23 3.72 6.48
CA GLY A 353 20.53 4.66 5.62
C GLY A 353 19.01 4.53 5.73
N LEU A 354 18.34 4.46 4.57
CA LEU A 354 16.88 4.30 4.47
C LEU A 354 16.34 2.92 4.93
N LYS A 355 17.22 1.97 5.25
CA LYS A 355 16.83 0.67 5.81
C LYS A 355 16.70 0.71 7.33
N LEU A 356 17.06 1.83 7.97
CA LEU A 356 16.84 2.00 9.39
C LEU A 356 15.36 2.16 9.71
N LEU A 357 14.99 1.65 10.87
CA LEU A 357 13.65 1.63 11.41
C LEU A 357 13.47 2.77 12.41
N THR A 358 12.42 3.55 12.22
CA THR A 358 12.00 4.68 13.04
C THR A 358 10.51 4.56 13.34
N GLU A 359 9.98 5.40 14.23
CA GLU A 359 8.54 5.46 14.48
C GLU A 359 7.70 5.61 13.20
N ALA A 360 8.24 6.27 12.18
CA ALA A 360 7.55 6.46 10.91
C ALA A 360 7.35 5.16 10.13
N ASN A 361 8.21 4.16 10.32
CA ASN A 361 8.24 2.97 9.47
C ASN A 361 8.36 1.64 10.23
N TRP A 362 8.16 1.63 11.55
CA TRP A 362 8.09 0.40 12.33
C TRP A 362 7.08 -0.62 11.80
N ASP A 363 6.04 -0.16 11.12
CA ASP A 363 5.08 -1.03 10.45
C ASP A 363 5.72 -1.89 9.33
N ARG A 364 6.94 -1.57 8.84
CA ARG A 364 7.71 -2.38 7.88
C ARG A 364 8.36 -3.60 8.49
N LEU A 365 8.46 -3.64 9.81
CA LEU A 365 9.00 -4.79 10.50
C LEU A 365 8.00 -5.95 10.28
N SER A 366 8.49 -7.14 9.92
CA SER A 366 7.65 -8.34 9.85
C SER A 366 8.08 -9.24 11.00
N LEU A 367 7.51 -8.99 12.19
CA LEU A 367 7.75 -9.81 13.36
C LEU A 367 6.41 -10.26 13.91
N GLN A 368 6.25 -11.58 14.00
CA GLN A 368 5.16 -12.13 14.76
C GLN A 368 5.49 -12.06 16.25
N LEU A 369 4.50 -11.73 17.08
CA LEU A 369 4.64 -11.75 18.53
C LEU A 369 5.14 -13.11 19.03
N SER A 370 4.71 -14.19 18.38
CA SER A 370 5.16 -15.56 18.64
C SER A 370 6.66 -15.75 18.44
N ASP A 371 7.26 -15.08 17.44
CA ASP A 371 8.71 -15.14 17.18
C ASP A 371 9.51 -14.40 18.24
N LEU A 372 9.04 -13.22 18.66
CA LEU A 372 9.66 -12.45 19.75
C LEU A 372 9.61 -13.19 21.09
N LEU A 373 8.57 -13.99 21.30
CA LEU A 373 8.40 -14.81 22.50
C LEU A 373 9.00 -16.21 22.35
N LYS A 374 9.48 -16.63 21.17
CA LYS A 374 9.91 -18.00 20.88
C LYS A 374 11.03 -18.50 21.79
N ASN A 375 11.89 -17.58 22.21
CA ASN A 375 13.00 -17.87 23.12
C ASN A 375 12.61 -17.77 24.60
N LYS A 376 11.50 -17.09 24.93
CA LYS A 376 11.06 -16.82 26.30
C LYS A 376 9.79 -17.57 26.71
N LEU A 377 8.95 -18.08 25.81
CA LEU A 377 7.66 -18.70 26.15
C LEU A 377 7.29 -19.84 25.18
N LYS A 378 8.29 -20.54 24.62
CA LYS A 378 8.18 -21.59 23.57
C LYS A 378 7.12 -22.68 23.82
N SER A 379 6.64 -22.79 25.04
CA SER A 379 5.76 -23.84 25.53
C SER A 379 4.60 -23.30 26.38
N CYS A 380 4.44 -21.99 26.53
CA CYS A 380 3.50 -21.45 27.51
C CYS A 380 2.06 -21.44 26.97
N LEU A 381 1.24 -22.39 27.42
CA LEU A 381 -0.21 -22.40 27.15
C LEU A 381 -0.90 -21.15 27.70
N VAL A 382 -0.31 -20.46 28.68
CA VAL A 382 -0.87 -19.19 29.19
C VAL A 382 -0.98 -18.16 28.09
N VAL A 383 -0.05 -18.09 27.14
CA VAL A 383 -0.15 -17.15 25.98
C VAL A 383 -1.38 -17.43 25.10
N THR A 384 -2.00 -18.61 25.22
CA THR A 384 -3.17 -18.98 24.39
C THR A 384 -4.53 -18.82 25.08
N ALA A 385 -4.62 -18.62 26.40
CA ALA A 385 -5.91 -18.74 27.12
C ALA A 385 -6.56 -17.41 27.60
N PRO A 386 -5.86 -16.43 28.20
CA PRO A 386 -6.43 -15.10 28.53
C PRO A 386 -6.26 -14.06 27.41
N PHE A 387 -5.57 -14.42 26.32
CA PHE A 387 -5.14 -13.46 25.31
C PHE A 387 -6.10 -13.26 24.16
N VAL A 388 -7.20 -14.03 24.09
CA VAL A 388 -8.07 -14.11 22.91
C VAL A 388 -8.52 -12.74 22.40
N GLY A 389 -8.74 -11.73 23.24
CA GLY A 389 -9.00 -10.36 22.74
C GLY A 389 -7.74 -9.64 22.24
N LEU A 390 -6.75 -9.45 23.13
CA LEU A 390 -5.57 -8.62 22.84
C LEU A 390 -4.66 -9.23 21.77
N THR A 391 -4.40 -10.54 21.79
CA THR A 391 -3.55 -11.18 20.77
C THR A 391 -4.28 -11.35 19.46
N GLU A 392 -5.60 -11.54 19.46
CA GLU A 392 -6.36 -11.62 18.21
C GLU A 392 -6.44 -10.24 17.56
N ASP A 393 -6.68 -9.17 18.34
CA ASP A 393 -6.59 -7.80 17.84
C ASP A 393 -5.17 -7.46 17.37
N MET A 394 -4.12 -7.90 18.06
CA MET A 394 -2.74 -7.70 17.61
C MET A 394 -2.38 -8.52 16.37
N TYR A 395 -2.86 -9.75 16.28
CA TYR A 395 -2.64 -10.65 15.13
C TYR A 395 -3.42 -10.17 13.91
N LYS A 396 -4.57 -9.54 14.13
CA LYS A 396 -5.40 -8.93 13.08
C LYS A 396 -5.05 -7.48 12.79
N SER A 397 -4.35 -6.79 13.70
CA SER A 397 -3.91 -5.42 13.46
C SER A 397 -2.60 -5.46 12.69
N ASP A 398 -2.65 -5.14 11.40
CA ASP A 398 -1.48 -5.00 10.51
C ASP A 398 -0.58 -3.79 10.87
N LYS A 399 -0.68 -3.30 12.11
CA LYS A 399 -0.09 -2.06 12.61
C LYS A 399 0.87 -2.36 13.77
N GLN A 400 2.05 -2.84 13.44
CA GLN A 400 3.13 -3.07 14.42
C GLN A 400 3.64 -1.77 15.05
N GLY A 401 3.54 -0.64 14.35
CA GLY A 401 4.03 0.67 14.77
C GLY A 401 3.42 1.15 16.10
N PRO A 402 2.08 1.21 16.24
CA PRO A 402 1.43 1.52 17.52
C PRO A 402 1.85 0.59 18.66
N TRP A 403 2.04 -0.70 18.37
CA TRP A 403 2.49 -1.68 19.36
C TRP A 403 3.93 -1.39 19.83
N ILE A 404 4.87 -1.20 18.91
CA ILE A 404 6.26 -0.83 19.21
C ILE A 404 6.31 0.52 19.95
N ALA A 405 5.50 1.50 19.56
CA ALA A 405 5.38 2.78 20.27
C ALA A 405 4.87 2.60 21.72
N GLY A 406 3.96 1.65 21.93
CA GLY A 406 3.50 1.22 23.24
C GLY A 406 4.64 0.64 24.09
N MET A 407 5.53 -0.14 23.50
CA MET A 407 6.72 -0.68 24.18
C MET A 407 7.67 0.43 24.65
N PHE A 408 7.97 1.43 23.83
CA PHE A 408 8.78 2.57 24.28
C PHE A 408 8.12 3.39 25.41
N SER A 409 6.79 3.32 25.51
CA SER A 409 6.06 3.96 26.61
C SER A 409 6.24 3.24 27.94
N LEU A 410 6.70 1.98 27.95
CA LEU A 410 6.97 1.21 29.18
C LEU A 410 7.94 1.88 30.12
N LYS A 411 8.95 2.57 29.59
CA LYS A 411 9.96 3.30 30.37
C LYS A 411 9.33 4.19 31.45
N LYS A 412 8.14 4.76 31.17
CA LYS A 412 7.38 5.58 32.12
C LYS A 412 6.61 4.76 33.17
N PHE A 413 6.18 3.54 32.84
CA PHE A 413 5.34 2.70 33.69
C PHE A 413 6.14 1.74 34.58
N LEU A 414 7.30 1.26 34.14
CA LEU A 414 8.11 0.31 34.90
C LEU A 414 8.53 0.87 36.27
N GLY A 415 8.84 2.17 36.33
CA GLY A 415 9.12 2.86 37.60
C GLY A 415 7.95 2.84 38.60
N MET A 416 6.70 2.72 38.13
CA MET A 416 5.53 2.64 39.00
C MET A 416 5.24 1.22 39.51
N LEU A 417 5.60 0.20 38.74
CA LEU A 417 5.28 -1.20 39.06
C LEU A 417 6.33 -1.87 39.97
N ALA A 418 7.39 -1.15 40.37
CA ALA A 418 8.56 -1.72 41.06
C ALA A 418 9.16 -2.95 40.34
N LEU A 419 8.90 -3.07 39.03
CA LEU A 419 9.59 -3.99 38.15
C LEU A 419 10.94 -3.35 37.86
N HIS A 420 11.94 -3.72 38.67
CA HIS A 420 13.29 -3.21 38.51
C HIS A 420 13.88 -3.81 37.23
N ASP A 421 14.11 -2.98 36.22
CA ASP A 421 15.05 -3.34 35.18
C ASP A 421 16.46 -3.42 35.76
N THR A 422 17.31 -4.21 35.11
CA THR A 422 18.75 -4.05 35.29
C THR A 422 19.11 -2.60 35.00
N PRO A 423 19.84 -1.91 35.91
CA PRO A 423 20.28 -0.54 35.67
C PRO A 423 20.92 -0.42 34.29
N GLY A 424 20.36 0.47 33.45
CA GLY A 424 20.84 0.72 32.09
C GLY A 424 20.22 -0.14 30.98
N ALA A 425 19.22 -0.98 31.24
CA ALA A 425 18.54 -1.78 30.19
C ALA A 425 17.96 -0.92 29.04
N TRP A 426 17.58 0.32 29.35
CA TRP A 426 17.00 1.29 28.41
C TRP A 426 18.00 2.36 27.93
N ASP A 427 19.25 2.30 28.37
CA ASP A 427 20.23 3.34 28.02
C ASP A 427 20.45 3.35 26.49
N GLY A 428 20.29 4.52 25.88
CA GLY A 428 20.37 4.70 24.41
C GLY A 428 19.12 4.30 23.62
N TRP A 429 18.06 3.79 24.28
CA TRP A 429 16.78 3.51 23.64
C TRP A 429 15.82 4.69 23.80
N GLU A 430 15.55 5.39 22.71
CA GLU A 430 14.63 6.50 22.62
C GLU A 430 13.72 6.33 21.39
N ARG A 431 12.46 6.76 21.53
CA ARG A 431 11.40 6.51 20.55
C ARG A 431 11.67 7.15 19.19
N ASP A 432 12.30 8.32 19.19
CA ASP A 432 12.59 9.17 18.03
C ASP A 432 13.92 8.85 17.34
N MET A 433 14.62 7.81 17.79
CA MET A 433 15.88 7.37 17.20
C MET A 433 15.67 6.33 16.09
N SER A 434 16.70 6.13 15.27
CA SER A 434 16.71 5.17 14.17
C SER A 434 17.50 3.90 14.53
N TYR A 435 16.97 2.74 14.21
CA TYR A 435 17.52 1.44 14.60
C TYR A 435 17.63 0.51 13.40
N CYS A 436 18.73 -0.26 13.29
CA CYS A 436 18.73 -1.38 12.36
C CYS A 436 17.81 -2.49 12.87
N GLN A 437 17.27 -3.30 11.96
CA GLN A 437 16.37 -4.40 12.29
C GLN A 437 16.91 -5.32 13.40
N PRO A 438 18.17 -5.82 13.37
CA PRO A 438 18.69 -6.66 14.44
C PRO A 438 18.66 -6.01 15.83
N CYS A 439 19.01 -4.72 15.93
CA CYS A 439 18.98 -4.00 17.20
C CYS A 439 17.53 -3.86 17.70
N LEU A 440 16.61 -3.40 16.84
CA LEU A 440 15.22 -3.23 17.23
C LEU A 440 14.59 -4.57 17.62
N THR A 441 14.77 -5.63 16.84
CA THR A 441 14.28 -6.98 17.16
C THR A 441 14.77 -7.42 18.54
N LYS A 442 16.06 -7.28 18.85
CA LYS A 442 16.60 -7.63 20.17
C LYS A 442 15.94 -6.83 21.29
N PHE A 443 15.77 -5.53 21.11
CA PHE A 443 15.06 -4.70 22.07
C PHE A 443 13.63 -5.17 22.29
N LEU A 444 12.92 -5.52 21.22
CA LEU A 444 11.56 -6.05 21.31
C LEU A 444 11.54 -7.39 22.06
N GLU A 445 12.43 -8.33 21.74
CA GLU A 445 12.55 -9.62 22.45
C GLU A 445 12.77 -9.43 23.95
N ASP A 446 13.64 -8.49 24.34
CA ASP A 446 13.98 -8.23 25.74
C ASP A 446 12.81 -7.64 26.55
N HIS A 447 11.93 -6.87 25.91
CA HIS A 447 10.90 -6.07 26.60
C HIS A 447 9.45 -6.47 26.30
N VAL A 448 9.18 -7.30 25.28
CA VAL A 448 7.82 -7.61 24.83
C VAL A 448 6.97 -8.27 25.92
N TRP A 449 7.57 -9.12 26.75
CA TRP A 449 6.85 -9.79 27.85
C TRP A 449 6.48 -8.81 28.97
N LYS A 450 7.30 -7.77 29.23
CA LYS A 450 6.98 -6.69 30.18
C LYS A 450 5.82 -5.85 29.66
N TRP A 451 5.83 -5.60 28.36
CA TRP A 451 4.74 -4.90 27.70
C TRP A 451 3.43 -5.67 27.80
N LEU A 452 3.49 -6.96 27.50
CA LEU A 452 2.35 -7.85 27.56
C LEU A 452 1.77 -7.95 28.98
N LEU A 453 2.65 -8.04 30.00
CA LEU A 453 2.24 -8.00 31.41
C LEU A 453 1.49 -6.70 31.75
N LEU A 454 2.02 -5.54 31.33
CA LEU A 454 1.39 -4.25 31.60
C LEU A 454 0.00 -4.15 30.95
N GLU A 455 -0.15 -4.56 29.70
CA GLU A 455 -1.46 -4.53 29.02
C GLU A 455 -2.47 -5.46 29.70
N GLN A 456 -2.04 -6.63 30.17
CA GLN A 456 -2.87 -7.52 30.96
C GLN A 456 -3.32 -6.87 32.29
N LEU A 457 -2.39 -6.23 33.01
CA LEU A 457 -2.72 -5.51 34.24
C LEU A 457 -3.74 -4.38 33.98
N LYS A 458 -3.60 -3.64 32.87
CA LYS A 458 -4.57 -2.60 32.45
C LYS A 458 -5.95 -3.18 32.14
N ALA A 459 -5.99 -4.39 31.59
CA ALA A 459 -7.23 -5.13 31.34
C ALA A 459 -7.86 -5.71 32.62
N GLY A 460 -7.27 -5.47 33.79
CA GLY A 460 -7.77 -5.96 35.09
C GLY A 460 -7.35 -7.38 35.41
N TRP A 461 -6.40 -7.96 34.68
CA TRP A 461 -5.85 -9.27 35.01
C TRP A 461 -5.04 -9.18 36.31
N VAL A 462 -5.26 -10.15 37.21
CA VAL A 462 -4.50 -10.29 38.44
C VAL A 462 -3.55 -11.48 38.27
N PRO A 463 -2.23 -11.26 38.16
CA PRO A 463 -1.29 -12.35 37.98
C PRO A 463 -1.33 -13.30 39.19
N PRO A 464 -1.32 -14.62 38.98
CA PRO A 464 -1.01 -15.57 40.05
C PRO A 464 0.45 -15.40 40.51
N GLU A 465 0.85 -16.18 41.51
CA GLU A 465 2.23 -16.16 42.00
C GLU A 465 3.24 -16.44 40.88
N ASN A 466 4.34 -15.68 40.84
CA ASN A 466 5.39 -15.85 39.85
C ASN A 466 5.96 -17.27 39.85
N CYS A 467 6.21 -17.79 38.64
CA CYS A 467 7.00 -19.01 38.47
C CYS A 467 8.46 -18.73 38.85
N GLU A 468 9.11 -19.65 39.56
CA GLU A 468 10.54 -19.53 39.89
C GLU A 468 11.40 -19.47 38.62
N ASP A 469 11.04 -20.25 37.59
CA ASP A 469 11.71 -20.23 36.30
C ASP A 469 11.26 -19.06 35.40
N GLY A 470 10.26 -18.27 35.82
CA GLY A 470 9.70 -17.15 35.06
C GLY A 470 9.29 -17.54 33.64
N TYR A 471 9.65 -16.71 32.66
CA TYR A 471 9.42 -16.99 31.25
C TYR A 471 10.21 -18.23 30.79
N ASP A 472 11.40 -18.52 31.35
CA ASP A 472 12.22 -19.70 31.00
C ASP A 472 11.64 -21.06 31.47
N CYS A 473 10.45 -21.07 32.07
CA CYS A 473 9.81 -22.26 32.59
C CYS A 473 9.53 -23.34 31.52
N LYS A 474 10.27 -24.44 31.61
CA LYS A 474 10.16 -25.58 30.68
C LYS A 474 8.85 -26.36 30.81
N ILE A 475 8.16 -26.26 31.95
CA ILE A 475 6.91 -26.98 32.22
C ILE A 475 5.65 -26.13 32.00
N ALA A 476 5.80 -24.93 31.42
CA ALA A 476 4.68 -24.04 31.10
C ALA A 476 3.69 -24.62 30.06
N HIS A 477 4.04 -25.71 29.35
CA HIS A 477 3.12 -26.45 28.47
C HIS A 477 2.13 -27.33 29.24
N LYS A 478 2.33 -27.53 30.55
CA LYS A 478 1.39 -28.28 31.37
C LYS A 478 0.31 -27.33 31.85
N ARG A 479 -0.91 -27.47 31.32
CA ARG A 479 -2.06 -26.60 31.60
C ARG A 479 -2.24 -26.28 33.09
N ALA A 480 -2.13 -27.28 33.98
CA ALA A 480 -2.29 -27.10 35.42
C ALA A 480 -1.22 -26.16 36.04
N HIS A 481 0.04 -26.27 35.60
CA HIS A 481 1.11 -25.37 36.04
C HIS A 481 0.95 -23.98 35.44
N ALA A 482 0.68 -23.93 34.13
CA ALA A 482 0.42 -22.70 33.38
C ALA A 482 -0.69 -21.87 34.06
N SER A 483 -1.81 -22.49 34.44
CA SER A 483 -2.92 -21.79 35.10
C SER A 483 -2.62 -21.34 36.54
N ALA A 484 -1.63 -21.93 37.20
CA ALA A 484 -1.37 -21.72 38.63
C ALA A 484 -0.24 -20.72 38.90
N LYS A 485 0.58 -20.39 37.91
CA LYS A 485 1.78 -19.55 38.05
C LYS A 485 1.86 -18.50 36.96
N ASN A 486 2.44 -17.35 37.27
CA ASN A 486 2.70 -16.30 36.29
C ASN A 486 4.04 -16.59 35.60
N HIS A 487 4.03 -16.66 34.27
CA HIS A 487 5.24 -16.83 33.44
C HIS A 487 5.69 -15.53 32.76
N LEU A 488 4.92 -14.45 32.87
CA LEU A 488 5.33 -13.10 32.45
C LEU A 488 6.16 -12.43 33.56
N CYS A 489 7.22 -13.10 33.99
CA CYS A 489 8.15 -12.60 35.00
C CYS A 489 9.57 -13.08 34.71
N GLU A 490 10.56 -12.37 35.25
CA GLU A 490 11.95 -12.79 35.17
C GLU A 490 12.16 -14.08 35.99
N PRO A 491 13.04 -14.98 35.54
CA PRO A 491 13.47 -16.12 36.36
C PRO A 491 14.09 -15.62 37.67
N ILE A 492 13.64 -16.20 38.79
CA ILE A 492 14.22 -15.94 40.10
C ILE A 492 15.55 -16.69 40.13
N LYS A 493 16.66 -15.96 40.06
CA LYS A 493 17.97 -16.56 40.26
C LYS A 493 18.01 -17.10 41.68
N SER A 494 18.00 -18.42 41.83
CA SER A 494 18.32 -19.03 43.11
C SER A 494 19.78 -18.70 43.41
N ASP A 495 20.04 -17.84 44.38
CA ASP A 495 21.38 -17.49 44.89
C ASP A 495 22.20 -18.71 45.41
N VAL A 496 21.67 -19.93 45.26
CA VAL A 496 22.15 -21.16 45.90
C VAL A 496 23.27 -21.83 45.08
N ASP A 497 23.43 -21.52 43.79
CA ASP A 497 24.42 -22.20 42.92
C ASP A 497 25.71 -21.40 42.63
N GLU A 498 25.83 -20.15 43.11
CA GLU A 498 27.07 -19.34 42.97
C GLU A 498 27.93 -19.29 44.24
N ALA A 499 27.58 -20.07 45.26
CA ALA A 499 28.45 -20.29 46.42
C ALA A 499 29.58 -21.27 46.06
N ASP A 500 30.71 -20.72 45.60
CA ASP A 500 32.06 -21.30 45.68
C ASP A 500 32.16 -22.81 45.37
N VAL A 501 32.09 -23.19 44.09
CA VAL A 501 32.92 -24.32 43.65
C VAL A 501 34.33 -23.75 43.43
N PRO A 502 35.30 -24.01 44.34
CA PRO A 502 36.65 -23.50 44.17
C PRO A 502 37.20 -23.98 42.84
N SER A 503 37.54 -23.01 41.99
CA SER A 503 38.26 -23.19 40.73
C SER A 503 39.39 -24.20 40.92
N ALA A 504 39.21 -25.41 40.41
CA ALA A 504 40.28 -26.38 40.28
C ALA A 504 41.36 -25.75 39.38
N GLY A 505 42.56 -25.59 39.96
CA GLY A 505 43.65 -24.77 39.43
C GLY A 505 44.14 -25.09 38.01
N PRO A 506 45.12 -24.30 37.52
CA PRO A 506 45.49 -24.26 36.11
C PRO A 506 46.04 -25.62 35.62
N ARG A 507 45.31 -26.25 34.69
CA ARG A 507 45.83 -27.37 33.91
C ARG A 507 46.98 -26.87 33.04
N ARG A 508 48.22 -27.20 33.44
CA ARG A 508 49.43 -27.11 32.61
C ARG A 508 49.18 -27.76 31.24
N SER A 509 49.17 -26.96 30.18
CA SER A 509 49.26 -27.45 28.81
C SER A 509 50.67 -28.01 28.57
N LYS A 510 50.75 -29.32 28.28
CA LYS A 510 51.96 -29.92 27.72
C LYS A 510 52.04 -29.52 26.26
N ARG A 511 53.03 -28.68 25.92
CA ARG A 511 53.59 -28.59 24.57
C ARG A 511 54.01 -29.99 24.12
N LEU A 512 53.51 -30.43 22.97
CA LEU A 512 54.13 -31.48 22.17
C LEU A 512 54.49 -30.86 20.83
N HIS A 513 55.80 -30.80 20.58
CA HIS A 513 56.37 -30.64 19.26
C HIS A 513 56.14 -31.92 18.46
N LYS A 514 55.56 -31.81 17.27
CA LYS A 514 56.17 -32.27 16.02
C LYS A 514 55.43 -31.68 14.83
#